data_AF-A0A445DG43-F1
#
_entry.id   AF-A0A445DG43-F1
#
_cell.length_a   1.000
_cell.length_b   1.000
_cell.length_c   1.000
_cell.angle_alpha   90.00
_cell.angle_beta   90.00
_cell.angle_gamma   90.00
#
_symmetry.space_group_name_H-M   'P 1'
#
loop_
_entity.id
_entity.type
_entity.pdbx_description
1 polymer ?
#
loop_
_entity_poly.entity_id
_entity_poly.type
_entity_poly.pdbx_seq_one_letter_code
_entity_poly.pdbx_strand_id
1 'polypeptide(L)'
;MSAYYVLGAAVPFFDKSLQLSNGTAALSYGEFLYLGQNYSMAKEVYTSVLKGASDIKKFGNPYLGACNMNLEGLMMGALCALGQLETYQGNYGNAEKALTQALTLAEETYGEKHPKVGVVLTSIALMYRRRAMEERTSSLLVQEGLYRKVIDILKVTETESEGSAPVVERSDIAAIARGGYAEILNVQENRKSEGEKLKKLAETIWKNRRLTLDEALLDLESTKISIIDPRISRILNLYIKSHGPS
;
A
#
# COMPACT_ATOMS: atom_id res chain seq x y z
N MET A 1 25.64 -16.01 -0.29
CA MET A 1 24.82 -16.41 -1.44
C MET A 1 23.83 -15.29 -1.70
N SER A 2 24.11 -14.47 -2.71
CA SER A 2 23.50 -13.13 -2.88
C SER A 2 22.05 -13.23 -3.35
N ALA A 3 21.23 -12.23 -2.99
CA ALA A 3 19.82 -12.12 -3.39
C ALA A 3 19.60 -12.25 -4.92
N TYR A 4 20.64 -11.99 -5.72
CA TYR A 4 20.64 -12.20 -7.18
C TYR A 4 20.55 -13.66 -7.62
N TYR A 5 21.07 -14.61 -6.84
CA TYR A 5 20.96 -16.03 -7.16
C TYR A 5 19.53 -16.58 -6.91
N VAL A 6 18.82 -15.99 -5.94
CA VAL A 6 17.40 -16.28 -5.70
C VAL A 6 16.52 -15.59 -6.74
N LEU A 7 16.89 -14.37 -7.18
CA LEU A 7 16.25 -13.63 -8.27
C LEU A 7 16.25 -14.44 -9.59
N GLY A 8 17.37 -15.09 -9.93
CA GLY A 8 17.46 -15.92 -11.15
C GLY A 8 16.68 -17.25 -11.07
N ALA A 9 16.37 -17.75 -9.88
CA ALA A 9 15.69 -19.03 -9.69
C ALA A 9 14.15 -18.91 -9.65
N ALA A 10 13.61 -17.74 -9.29
CA ALA A 10 12.16 -17.50 -9.23
C ALA A 10 11.57 -17.06 -10.59
N VAL A 11 12.35 -16.35 -11.41
CA VAL A 11 11.92 -15.88 -12.74
C VAL A 11 11.44 -17.04 -13.62
N PRO A 12 12.16 -18.17 -13.77
CA PRO A 12 11.72 -19.30 -14.59
C PRO A 12 10.43 -19.99 -14.10
N PHE A 13 10.11 -19.88 -12.80
CA PHE A 13 8.87 -20.43 -12.23
C PHE A 13 7.63 -19.66 -12.71
N PHE A 14 7.78 -18.36 -12.98
CA PHE A 14 6.73 -17.52 -13.55
C PHE A 14 6.81 -17.39 -15.07
N ASP A 15 7.99 -17.59 -15.68
CA ASP A 15 8.23 -17.39 -17.12
C ASP A 15 7.67 -18.51 -18.02
N LYS A 16 7.44 -19.73 -17.50
CA LYS A 16 7.07 -20.87 -18.37
C LYS A 16 5.58 -21.15 -18.53
N SER A 17 4.76 -20.43 -17.79
CA SER A 17 3.33 -20.29 -18.05
C SER A 17 2.82 -19.32 -17.02
N LEU A 18 2.31 -18.17 -17.45
CA LEU A 18 1.29 -17.42 -16.72
C LEU A 18 0.04 -18.30 -16.57
N GLN A 19 0.14 -19.43 -15.88
CA GLN A 19 -0.99 -20.07 -15.25
C GLN A 19 -1.37 -19.12 -14.11
N LEU A 20 -2.22 -18.16 -14.46
CA LEU A 20 -3.00 -17.25 -13.62
C LEU A 20 -3.87 -17.98 -12.57
N SER A 21 -3.59 -19.26 -12.27
CA SER A 21 -4.36 -20.13 -11.39
C SER A 21 -4.27 -19.74 -9.91
N ASN A 22 -3.29 -18.91 -9.51
CA ASN A 22 -3.16 -18.38 -8.16
C ASN A 22 -2.94 -16.85 -8.15
N GLY A 23 -4.03 -16.09 -8.32
CA GLY A 23 -4.01 -14.62 -8.35
C GLY A 23 -3.25 -13.94 -7.20
N THR A 24 -3.35 -14.46 -5.96
CA THR A 24 -2.61 -13.94 -4.80
C THR A 24 -1.09 -14.08 -4.96
N ALA A 25 -0.61 -15.19 -5.52
CA ALA A 25 0.81 -15.43 -5.74
C ALA A 25 1.38 -14.49 -6.81
N ALA A 26 0.61 -14.23 -7.88
CA ALA A 26 0.97 -13.26 -8.90
C ALA A 26 1.06 -11.84 -8.32
N LEU A 27 0.11 -11.43 -7.47
CA LEU A 27 0.19 -10.12 -6.80
C LEU A 27 1.43 -10.00 -5.90
N SER A 28 1.74 -11.02 -5.10
CA SER A 28 2.96 -11.04 -4.27
C SER A 28 4.24 -11.04 -5.10
N TYR A 29 4.23 -11.68 -6.27
CA TYR A 29 5.36 -11.60 -7.21
C TYR A 29 5.52 -10.19 -7.79
N GLY A 30 4.41 -9.52 -8.13
CA GLY A 30 4.44 -8.11 -8.55
C GLY A 30 5.01 -7.18 -7.48
N GLU A 31 4.62 -7.37 -6.21
CA GLU A 31 5.17 -6.60 -5.07
C GLU A 31 6.67 -6.84 -4.91
N PHE A 32 7.13 -8.08 -5.07
CA PHE A 32 8.55 -8.42 -5.07
C PHE A 32 9.31 -7.73 -6.22
N LEU A 33 8.76 -7.75 -7.44
CA LEU A 33 9.35 -7.06 -8.60
C LEU A 33 9.41 -5.55 -8.38
N TYR A 34 8.36 -4.96 -7.80
CA TYR A 34 8.31 -3.54 -7.46
C TYR A 34 9.41 -3.17 -6.46
N LEU A 35 9.53 -3.92 -5.36
CA LEU A 35 10.59 -3.71 -4.37
C LEU A 35 11.99 -3.98 -4.94
N GLY A 36 12.10 -4.85 -5.95
CA GLY A 36 13.30 -5.11 -6.73
C GLY A 36 13.56 -4.10 -7.86
N GLN A 37 12.79 -3.02 -7.96
CA GLN A 37 12.90 -1.95 -8.97
C GLN A 37 12.63 -2.36 -10.42
N ASN A 38 12.06 -3.55 -10.63
CA ASN A 38 11.65 -4.01 -11.96
C ASN A 38 10.22 -3.55 -12.25
N TYR A 39 10.03 -2.23 -12.41
CA TYR A 39 8.71 -1.61 -12.49
C TYR A 39 7.92 -2.00 -13.74
N SER A 40 8.60 -2.24 -14.87
CA SER A 40 7.94 -2.67 -16.11
C SER A 40 7.25 -4.03 -15.92
N MET A 41 8.00 -5.02 -15.43
CA MET A 41 7.44 -6.35 -15.17
C MET A 41 6.40 -6.32 -14.05
N ALA A 42 6.62 -5.53 -12.98
CA ALA A 42 5.63 -5.39 -11.91
C ALA A 42 4.28 -4.86 -12.45
N LYS A 43 4.32 -3.86 -13.33
CA LYS A 43 3.13 -3.29 -13.98
C LYS A 43 2.42 -4.32 -14.87
N GLU A 44 3.17 -5.10 -15.66
CA GLU A 44 2.61 -6.19 -16.47
C GLU A 44 1.91 -7.25 -15.59
N VAL A 45 2.54 -7.62 -14.46
CA VAL A 45 1.96 -8.57 -13.52
C VAL A 45 0.67 -8.03 -12.91
N TYR A 46 0.64 -6.79 -12.41
CA TYR A 46 -0.58 -6.20 -11.82
C TYR A 46 -1.71 -6.08 -12.84
N THR A 47 -1.41 -5.65 -14.07
CA THR A 47 -2.42 -5.55 -15.13
C THR A 47 -2.95 -6.92 -15.57
N SER A 48 -2.08 -7.94 -15.61
CA SER A 48 -2.47 -9.33 -15.86
C SER A 48 -3.40 -9.87 -14.76
N VAL A 49 -3.08 -9.63 -13.48
CA VAL A 49 -3.94 -10.00 -12.34
C VAL A 49 -5.32 -9.35 -12.46
N LEU A 50 -5.38 -8.07 -12.81
CA LEU A 50 -6.66 -7.35 -12.98
C LEU A 50 -7.47 -7.90 -14.17
N LYS A 51 -6.81 -8.18 -15.29
CA LYS A 51 -7.46 -8.77 -16.46
C LYS A 51 -8.02 -10.16 -16.14
N GLY A 52 -7.20 -11.05 -15.57
CA GLY A 52 -7.63 -12.38 -15.17
C GLY A 52 -8.79 -12.35 -14.16
N ALA A 53 -8.74 -11.45 -13.18
CA ALA A 53 -9.83 -11.29 -12.24
C ALA A 53 -11.12 -10.77 -12.90
N SER A 54 -11.00 -9.84 -13.85
CA SER A 54 -12.15 -9.34 -14.61
C SER A 54 -12.76 -10.39 -15.54
N ASP A 55 -11.93 -11.26 -16.13
CA ASP A 55 -12.37 -12.35 -16.99
C ASP A 55 -13.11 -13.41 -16.16
N ILE A 56 -12.62 -13.73 -14.97
CA ILE A 56 -13.31 -14.62 -14.01
C ILE A 56 -14.68 -14.03 -13.62
N LYS A 57 -14.76 -12.72 -13.33
CA LYS A 57 -16.02 -12.04 -12.97
C LYS A 57 -17.04 -12.03 -14.12
N LYS A 58 -16.59 -11.91 -15.37
CA LYS A 58 -17.45 -11.83 -16.57
C LYS A 58 -17.92 -13.18 -17.09
N PHE A 59 -17.01 -14.14 -17.19
CA PHE A 59 -17.27 -15.40 -17.90
C PHE A 59 -17.65 -16.54 -16.96
N GLY A 60 -17.38 -16.42 -15.65
CA GLY A 60 -17.63 -17.47 -14.65
C GLY A 60 -16.96 -18.79 -15.05
N ASN A 61 -15.75 -19.07 -14.55
CA ASN A 61 -14.99 -20.28 -14.95
C ASN A 61 -14.53 -21.13 -13.74
N PRO A 62 -14.23 -22.44 -13.92
CA PRO A 62 -14.71 -23.56 -13.10
C PRO A 62 -13.59 -24.11 -12.21
N TYR A 63 -12.47 -23.39 -12.11
CA TYR A 63 -11.30 -23.74 -11.31
C TYR A 63 -11.44 -23.25 -9.85
N LEU A 64 -12.68 -23.05 -9.40
CA LEU A 64 -13.10 -22.82 -8.01
C LEU A 64 -12.87 -24.08 -7.13
N GLY A 65 -11.74 -24.76 -7.31
CA GLY A 65 -11.39 -25.99 -6.61
C GLY A 65 -10.31 -25.85 -5.55
N ALA A 66 -9.59 -24.72 -5.44
CA ALA A 66 -8.39 -24.72 -4.58
C ALA A 66 -8.16 -23.50 -3.67
N CYS A 67 -8.86 -22.37 -3.80
CA CYS A 67 -8.58 -21.22 -2.93
C CYS A 67 -9.85 -20.41 -2.63
N ASN A 68 -10.09 -20.16 -1.33
CA ASN A 68 -10.98 -19.12 -0.80
C ASN A 68 -10.50 -17.71 -1.22
N MET A 69 -10.43 -17.43 -2.52
CA MET A 69 -9.92 -16.15 -3.03
C MET A 69 -11.06 -15.14 -3.07
N ASN A 70 -11.00 -14.14 -2.19
CA ASN A 70 -11.84 -12.95 -2.32
C ASN A 70 -11.34 -12.17 -3.55
N LEU A 71 -11.98 -12.39 -4.70
CA LEU A 71 -11.64 -11.80 -6.00
C LEU A 71 -11.59 -10.27 -5.93
N GLU A 72 -12.53 -9.67 -5.20
CA GLU A 72 -12.62 -8.23 -5.04
C GLU A 72 -11.47 -7.71 -4.15
N GLY A 73 -11.09 -8.46 -3.12
CA GLY A 73 -9.88 -8.21 -2.34
C GLY A 73 -8.59 -8.30 -3.17
N LEU A 74 -8.50 -9.24 -4.11
CA LEU A 74 -7.37 -9.37 -5.03
C LEU A 74 -7.28 -8.20 -6.00
N MET A 75 -8.41 -7.85 -6.64
CA MET A 75 -8.48 -6.71 -7.57
C MET A 75 -8.16 -5.40 -6.86
N MET A 76 -8.70 -5.19 -5.66
CA MET A 76 -8.38 -4.03 -4.83
C MET A 76 -6.89 -3.98 -4.50
N GLY A 77 -6.28 -5.12 -4.14
CA GLY A 77 -4.85 -5.23 -3.90
C GLY A 77 -4.00 -4.86 -5.11
N ALA A 78 -4.34 -5.40 -6.28
CA ALA A 78 -3.62 -5.11 -7.52
C ALA A 78 -3.78 -3.66 -7.97
N LEU A 79 -4.98 -3.06 -7.85
CA LEU A 79 -5.20 -1.64 -8.14
C LEU A 79 -4.43 -0.74 -7.18
N CYS A 80 -4.40 -1.07 -5.88
CA CYS A 80 -3.63 -0.34 -4.89
C CYS A 80 -2.12 -0.41 -5.16
N ALA A 81 -1.61 -1.60 -5.49
CA ALA A 81 -0.20 -1.80 -5.83
C ALA A 81 0.19 -1.07 -7.12
N LEU A 82 -0.66 -1.11 -8.15
CA LEU A 82 -0.47 -0.35 -9.39
C LEU A 82 -0.48 1.16 -9.12
N GLY A 83 -1.40 1.64 -8.28
CA GLY A 83 -1.47 3.05 -7.89
C GLY A 83 -0.21 3.53 -7.19
N GLN A 84 0.35 2.72 -6.29
CA GLN A 84 1.64 3.02 -5.63
C GLN A 84 2.82 2.99 -6.61
N LEU A 85 2.81 2.08 -7.58
CA LEU A 85 3.82 2.02 -8.64
C LEU A 85 3.79 3.26 -9.52
N GLU A 86 2.62 3.66 -10.01
CA GLU A 86 2.46 4.86 -10.82
C GLU A 86 2.80 6.12 -10.02
N THR A 87 2.47 6.15 -8.71
CA THR A 87 2.90 7.21 -7.80
C THR A 87 4.41 7.30 -7.78
N TYR A 88 5.10 6.18 -7.58
CA TYR A 88 6.57 6.14 -7.53
C TYR A 88 7.22 6.59 -8.83
N GLN A 89 6.60 6.30 -9.98
CA GLN A 89 7.05 6.73 -11.31
C GLN A 89 6.68 8.18 -11.65
N GLY A 90 5.95 8.91 -10.78
CA GLY A 90 5.51 10.28 -11.04
C GLY A 90 4.28 10.40 -11.96
N ASN A 91 3.65 9.27 -12.30
CA ASN A 91 2.47 9.22 -13.17
C ASN A 91 1.18 9.44 -12.37
N TYR A 92 1.03 10.61 -11.75
CA TYR A 92 -0.03 10.89 -10.78
C TYR A 92 -1.45 10.70 -11.31
N GLY A 93 -1.71 11.00 -12.59
CA GLY A 93 -3.03 10.77 -13.19
C GLY A 93 -3.42 9.28 -13.26
N ASN A 94 -2.47 8.40 -13.57
CA ASN A 94 -2.70 6.95 -13.56
C ASN A 94 -2.84 6.44 -12.13
N ALA A 95 -2.02 6.96 -11.21
CA ALA A 95 -2.06 6.61 -9.80
C ALA A 95 -3.43 6.93 -9.17
N GLU A 96 -3.92 8.15 -9.38
CA GLU A 96 -5.22 8.62 -8.89
C GLU A 96 -6.36 7.76 -9.43
N LYS A 97 -6.34 7.43 -10.74
CA LYS A 97 -7.33 6.54 -11.35
C LYS A 97 -7.32 5.15 -10.71
N ALA A 98 -6.15 4.52 -10.58
CA ALA A 98 -6.03 3.18 -10.01
C ALA A 98 -6.46 3.14 -8.54
N LEU A 99 -6.02 4.11 -7.74
CA LEU A 99 -6.37 4.19 -6.31
C LEU A 99 -7.85 4.53 -6.09
N THR A 100 -8.45 5.36 -6.94
CA THR A 100 -9.90 5.64 -6.88
C THR A 100 -10.71 4.38 -7.18
N GLN A 101 -10.32 3.60 -8.19
CA GLN A 101 -10.95 2.31 -8.46
C GLN A 101 -10.77 1.33 -7.30
N ALA A 102 -9.60 1.31 -6.66
CA ALA A 102 -9.36 0.49 -5.47
C ALA A 102 -10.28 0.90 -4.30
N LEU A 103 -10.49 2.21 -4.12
CA LEU A 103 -11.33 2.77 -3.07
C LEU A 103 -12.80 2.39 -3.28
N THR A 104 -13.33 2.61 -4.49
CA THR A 104 -14.70 2.21 -4.84
C THR A 104 -14.92 0.73 -4.58
N LEU A 105 -13.99 -0.12 -5.03
CA LEU A 105 -14.10 -1.55 -4.81
C LEU A 105 -14.04 -1.91 -3.31
N ALA A 106 -13.19 -1.24 -2.53
CA ALA A 106 -13.11 -1.47 -1.10
C ALA A 106 -14.40 -1.05 -0.36
N GLU A 107 -14.97 0.09 -0.71
CA GLU A 107 -16.22 0.61 -0.12
C GLU A 107 -17.41 -0.31 -0.48
N GLU A 108 -17.51 -0.77 -1.74
CA GLU A 108 -18.55 -1.70 -2.18
C GLU A 108 -18.44 -3.09 -1.53
N THR A 109 -17.22 -3.62 -1.40
CA THR A 109 -16.98 -4.99 -0.91
C THR A 109 -17.09 -5.09 0.61
N TYR A 110 -16.55 -4.09 1.33
CA TYR A 110 -16.37 -4.18 2.78
C TYR A 110 -17.17 -3.14 3.57
N GLY A 111 -17.71 -2.12 2.91
CA GLY A 111 -18.37 -0.98 3.54
C GLY A 111 -17.40 0.17 3.87
N GLU A 112 -17.92 1.40 3.88
CA GLU A 112 -17.13 2.64 4.01
C GLU A 112 -16.31 2.75 5.31
N LYS A 113 -16.74 2.10 6.39
CA LYS A 113 -16.07 2.12 7.69
C LYS A 113 -15.09 0.96 7.88
N HIS A 114 -14.91 0.11 6.87
CA HIS A 114 -14.05 -1.05 7.02
C HIS A 114 -12.56 -0.65 6.99
N PRO A 115 -11.71 -1.26 7.82
CA PRO A 115 -10.28 -0.92 7.89
C PRO A 115 -9.54 -1.00 6.54
N LYS A 116 -9.96 -1.88 5.63
CA LYS A 116 -9.41 -1.94 4.26
C LYS A 116 -9.62 -0.65 3.47
N VAL A 117 -10.72 0.06 3.68
CA VAL A 117 -10.95 1.40 3.12
C VAL A 117 -9.90 2.38 3.67
N GLY A 118 -9.62 2.31 4.97
CA GLY A 118 -8.55 3.10 5.61
C GLY A 118 -7.16 2.84 4.99
N VAL A 119 -6.85 1.60 4.63
CA VAL A 119 -5.58 1.27 3.95
C VAL A 119 -5.49 1.93 2.57
N VAL A 120 -6.53 1.81 1.75
CA VAL A 120 -6.54 2.43 0.41
C VAL A 120 -6.49 3.95 0.49
N LEU A 121 -7.24 4.56 1.42
CA LEU A 121 -7.21 6.00 1.67
C LEU A 121 -5.81 6.48 2.11
N THR A 122 -5.07 5.65 2.84
CA THR A 122 -3.68 5.96 3.22
C THR A 122 -2.78 5.99 1.99
N SER A 123 -2.91 5.04 1.06
CA SER A 123 -2.19 5.06 -0.21
C SER A 123 -2.52 6.29 -1.06
N ILE A 124 -3.79 6.74 -1.07
CA ILE A 124 -4.21 7.99 -1.74
C ILE A 124 -3.56 9.21 -1.07
N ALA A 125 -3.57 9.27 0.26
CA ALA A 125 -2.97 10.38 0.99
C ALA A 125 -1.46 10.49 0.72
N LEU A 126 -0.76 9.36 0.72
CA LEU A 126 0.66 9.29 0.37
C LEU A 126 0.94 9.69 -1.08
N MET A 127 0.05 9.35 -2.02
CA MET A 127 0.16 9.79 -3.42
C MET A 127 0.07 11.31 -3.53
N TYR A 128 -0.96 11.94 -2.93
CA TYR A 128 -1.09 13.39 -2.96
C TYR A 128 0.04 14.11 -2.23
N ARG A 129 0.60 13.50 -1.17
CA ARG A 129 1.79 13.99 -0.49
C ARG A 129 2.99 14.01 -1.43
N ARG A 130 3.31 12.89 -2.07
CA ARG A 130 4.46 12.81 -2.99
C ARG A 130 4.30 13.77 -4.16
N ARG A 131 3.09 13.83 -4.73
CA ARG A 131 2.74 14.81 -5.78
C ARG A 131 3.00 16.24 -5.35
N ALA A 132 2.53 16.64 -4.17
CA ALA A 132 2.74 17.98 -3.64
C ALA A 132 4.23 18.30 -3.43
N MET A 133 5.01 17.34 -2.95
CA MET A 133 6.46 17.51 -2.76
C MET A 133 7.20 17.68 -4.10
N GLU A 134 6.86 16.90 -5.14
CA GLU A 134 7.49 16.97 -6.46
C GLU A 134 7.03 18.19 -7.27
N GLU A 135 5.72 18.47 -7.30
CA GLU A 135 5.15 19.61 -8.03
C GLU A 135 5.32 20.94 -7.28
N ARG A 136 5.82 20.92 -6.04
CA ARG A 136 5.88 22.07 -5.11
C ARG A 136 4.52 22.77 -4.95
N THR A 137 3.45 21.99 -4.98
CA THR A 137 2.07 22.46 -4.80
C THR A 137 1.56 22.13 -3.40
N SER A 138 0.54 22.84 -2.93
CA SER A 138 -0.12 22.52 -1.67
C SER A 138 -1.35 21.64 -1.92
N SER A 139 -1.32 20.39 -1.45
CA SER A 139 -2.50 19.51 -1.37
C SER A 139 -2.95 19.27 0.08
N LEU A 140 -2.63 20.22 0.97
CA LEU A 140 -2.78 20.12 2.42
C LEU A 140 -4.22 19.77 2.86
N LEU A 141 -5.22 20.43 2.28
CA LEU A 141 -6.63 20.21 2.65
C LEU A 141 -7.14 18.82 2.25
N VAL A 142 -6.72 18.33 1.07
CA VAL A 142 -7.06 16.99 0.58
C VAL A 142 -6.42 15.94 1.47
N GLN A 143 -5.12 16.09 1.76
CA GLN A 143 -4.41 15.18 2.65
C GLN A 143 -4.99 15.18 4.08
N GLU A 144 -5.29 16.36 4.65
CA GLU A 144 -5.91 16.47 5.98
C GLU A 144 -7.25 15.74 6.04
N GLY A 145 -8.11 15.95 5.04
CA GLY A 145 -9.40 15.26 4.94
C GLY A 145 -9.26 13.74 4.87
N LEU A 146 -8.31 13.25 4.07
CA LEU A 146 -8.02 11.83 3.91
C LEU A 146 -7.49 11.22 5.21
N TYR A 147 -6.46 11.80 5.82
CA TYR A 147 -5.89 11.26 7.06
C TYR A 147 -6.88 11.29 8.22
N ARG A 148 -7.71 12.34 8.31
CA ARG A 148 -8.79 12.40 9.31
C ARG A 148 -9.78 11.24 9.12
N LYS A 149 -10.22 10.97 7.88
CA LYS A 149 -11.12 9.82 7.57
C LYS A 149 -10.45 8.49 7.94
N VAL A 150 -9.17 8.32 7.63
CA VAL A 150 -8.41 7.10 7.99
C VAL A 150 -8.34 6.91 9.50
N ILE A 151 -7.97 7.94 10.25
CA ILE A 151 -7.86 7.87 11.72
C ILE A 151 -9.22 7.52 12.33
N ASP A 152 -10.32 8.09 11.82
CA ASP A 152 -11.66 7.81 12.32
C ASP A 152 -12.07 6.34 12.06
N ILE A 153 -11.85 5.85 10.83
CA ILE A 153 -12.08 4.44 10.47
C ILE A 153 -11.26 3.50 11.36
N LEU A 154 -9.97 3.78 11.54
CA LEU A 154 -9.09 2.91 12.32
C LEU A 154 -9.39 2.98 13.82
N LYS A 155 -9.78 4.15 14.34
CA LYS A 155 -10.18 4.32 15.74
C LYS A 155 -11.43 3.52 16.08
N VAL A 156 -12.47 3.56 15.23
CA VAL A 156 -13.70 2.77 15.41
C VAL A 156 -13.38 1.27 15.50
N THR A 157 -12.40 0.82 14.72
CA THR A 157 -12.02 -0.60 14.72
C THR A 157 -11.20 -1.03 15.94
N GLU A 158 -10.44 -0.11 16.57
CA GLU A 158 -9.73 -0.37 17.82
C GLU A 158 -10.73 -0.60 18.97
N THR A 159 -11.83 0.15 19.01
CA THR A 159 -12.90 0.01 20.03
C THR A 159 -13.77 -1.24 19.85
N GLU A 160 -14.01 -1.69 18.61
CA GLU A 160 -14.80 -2.91 18.36
C GLU A 160 -13.99 -4.20 18.57
N SER A 161 -12.66 -4.12 18.65
CA SER A 161 -11.76 -5.27 18.83
C SER A 161 -11.59 -5.72 20.29
N GLU A 162 -12.19 -5.06 21.28
CA GLU A 162 -12.01 -5.39 22.72
C GLU A 162 -12.56 -6.78 23.11
N GLY A 163 -13.28 -7.48 22.23
CA GLY A 163 -13.83 -8.83 22.46
C GLY A 163 -13.22 -9.98 21.65
N SER A 164 -12.22 -9.73 20.79
CA SER A 164 -11.51 -10.79 20.03
C SER A 164 -10.00 -10.53 20.04
N ALA A 165 -9.20 -11.59 19.89
CA ALA A 165 -7.73 -11.54 20.03
C ALA A 165 -7.11 -10.29 19.34
N PRO A 166 -6.10 -9.66 19.97
CA PRO A 166 -5.65 -8.33 19.56
C PRO A 166 -5.14 -8.37 18.12
N VAL A 167 -5.76 -7.58 17.24
CA VAL A 167 -5.38 -7.50 15.82
C VAL A 167 -4.04 -6.74 15.72
N VAL A 168 -2.94 -7.49 15.82
CA VAL A 168 -1.53 -7.07 15.59
C VAL A 168 -1.30 -6.61 14.12
N GLU A 169 -2.33 -6.49 13.31
CA GLU A 169 -2.24 -6.41 11.85
C GLU A 169 -2.30 -4.99 11.25
N ARG A 170 -2.50 -3.92 12.04
CA ARG A 170 -2.80 -2.59 11.46
C ARG A 170 -2.02 -1.42 12.04
N SER A 171 -1.05 -1.68 12.93
CA SER A 171 -0.24 -0.64 13.58
C SER A 171 0.47 0.27 12.58
N ASP A 172 0.95 -0.29 11.47
CA ASP A 172 1.79 0.44 10.52
C ASP A 172 0.97 1.50 9.78
N ILE A 173 -0.21 1.14 9.27
CA ILE A 173 -1.11 2.07 8.57
C ILE A 173 -1.64 3.12 9.54
N ALA A 174 -2.00 2.71 10.75
CA ALA A 174 -2.51 3.61 11.78
C ALA A 174 -1.45 4.62 12.24
N ALA A 175 -0.17 4.21 12.28
CA ALA A 175 0.97 5.08 12.56
C ALA A 175 1.29 6.00 11.37
N ILE A 176 1.31 5.50 10.13
CA ILE A 176 1.50 6.32 8.91
C ILE A 176 0.44 7.40 8.82
N ALA A 177 -0.84 7.06 9.02
CA ALA A 177 -1.93 8.02 8.94
C ALA A 177 -1.80 9.12 10.01
N ARG A 178 -1.45 8.75 11.25
CA ARG A 178 -1.23 9.70 12.35
C ARG A 178 0.03 10.55 12.12
N GLY A 179 1.11 9.97 11.60
CA GLY A 179 2.35 10.66 11.27
C GLY A 179 2.16 11.69 10.15
N GLY A 180 1.53 11.28 9.04
CA GLY A 180 1.21 12.19 7.94
C GLY A 180 0.24 13.31 8.36
N TYR A 181 -0.74 12.99 9.23
CA TYR A 181 -1.60 14.04 9.78
C TYR A 181 -0.82 15.00 10.69
N ALA A 182 0.09 14.50 11.50
CA ALA A 182 0.90 15.30 12.40
C ALA A 182 1.77 16.31 11.63
N GLU A 183 2.38 15.91 10.52
CA GLU A 183 3.15 16.82 9.66
C GLU A 183 2.29 17.97 9.13
N ILE A 184 1.07 17.68 8.69
CA ILE A 184 0.12 18.70 8.23
C ILE A 184 -0.23 19.69 9.34
N LEU A 185 -0.48 19.19 10.56
CA LEU A 185 -0.77 20.04 11.71
C LEU A 185 0.43 20.89 12.14
N ASN A 186 1.64 20.35 12.00
CA ASN A 186 2.87 21.07 12.35
C ASN A 186 3.17 22.25 11.43
N VAL A 187 2.68 22.20 10.18
CA VAL A 187 2.73 23.35 9.25
C VAL A 187 1.76 24.46 9.67
N GLN A 188 0.69 24.13 10.40
CA GLN A 188 -0.30 25.10 10.89
C GLN A 188 0.14 25.66 12.25
N GLU A 189 0.56 26.94 12.30
CA GLU A 189 1.11 27.56 13.53
C GLU A 189 0.20 27.38 14.77
N ASN A 190 -1.12 27.48 14.58
CA ASN A 190 -2.11 27.36 15.66
C ASN A 190 -2.29 25.93 16.19
N ARG A 191 -1.87 24.90 15.44
CA ARG A 191 -2.14 23.48 15.76
C ARG A 191 -0.87 22.64 15.91
N LYS A 192 0.29 23.28 15.94
CA LYS A 192 1.59 22.61 16.11
C LYS A 192 1.67 21.74 17.37
N SER A 193 1.10 22.17 18.48
CA SER A 193 1.10 21.37 19.72
C SER A 193 0.26 20.08 19.61
N GLU A 194 -0.79 20.08 18.79
CA GLU A 194 -1.58 18.88 18.47
C GLU A 194 -0.77 17.95 17.56
N GLY A 195 -0.12 18.52 16.54
CA GLY A 195 0.74 17.78 15.62
C GLY A 195 1.89 17.06 16.33
N GLU A 196 2.60 17.72 17.25
CA GLU A 196 3.68 17.10 18.02
C GLU A 196 3.21 15.94 18.91
N LYS A 197 2.04 16.09 19.55
CA LYS A 197 1.44 14.99 20.32
C LYS A 197 1.09 13.81 19.42
N LEU A 198 0.50 14.09 18.26
CA LEU A 198 0.10 13.05 17.32
C LEU A 198 1.30 12.34 16.70
N LYS A 199 2.40 13.06 16.42
CA LYS A 199 3.67 12.49 15.95
C LYS A 199 4.22 11.50 16.98
N LYS A 200 4.30 11.89 18.26
CA LYS A 200 4.74 11.01 19.34
C LYS A 200 3.88 9.74 19.43
N LEU A 201 2.56 9.87 19.31
CA LEU A 201 1.66 8.72 19.29
C LEU A 201 1.95 7.80 18.08
N ALA A 202 2.14 8.36 16.89
CA ALA A 202 2.46 7.60 15.69
C ALA A 202 3.77 6.80 15.87
N GLU A 203 4.81 7.41 16.43
CA GLU A 203 6.09 6.77 16.73
C GLU A 203 5.95 5.63 17.76
N THR A 204 5.09 5.79 18.78
CA THR A 204 4.85 4.71 19.76
C THR A 204 4.09 3.51 19.18
N ILE A 205 3.21 3.75 18.20
CA ILE A 205 2.45 2.71 17.52
C ILE A 205 3.32 1.99 16.47
N TRP A 206 4.27 2.70 15.88
CA TRP A 206 5.16 2.17 14.85
C TRP A 206 6.06 1.06 15.39
N LYS A 207 5.84 -0.18 14.90
CA LYS A 207 6.58 -1.37 15.35
C LYS A 207 7.56 -1.92 14.32
N ASN A 208 7.67 -1.28 13.14
CA ASN A 208 8.56 -1.76 12.09
C ASN A 208 10.02 -1.45 12.42
N ARG A 209 10.84 -2.50 12.59
CA ARG A 209 12.27 -2.37 12.91
C ARG A 209 13.15 -2.07 11.70
N ARG A 210 12.65 -2.26 10.48
CA ARG A 210 13.44 -2.16 9.23
C ARG A 210 13.29 -0.81 8.53
N LEU A 211 12.22 -0.10 8.82
CA LEU A 211 11.84 1.17 8.20
C LEU A 211 11.42 2.12 9.32
N THR A 212 11.93 3.35 9.35
CA THR A 212 11.44 4.38 10.28
C THR A 212 10.09 4.93 9.79
N LEU A 213 9.32 5.56 10.68
CA LEU A 213 8.06 6.18 10.30
C LEU A 213 8.27 7.30 9.26
N ASP A 214 9.32 8.11 9.42
CA ASP A 214 9.67 9.17 8.47
C ASP A 214 10.06 8.58 7.09
N GLU A 215 10.82 7.48 7.05
CA GLU A 215 11.13 6.76 5.80
C GLU A 215 9.85 6.16 5.15
N ALA A 216 8.88 5.73 5.95
CA ALA A 216 7.61 5.19 5.48
C ALA A 216 6.65 6.25 4.93
N LEU A 217 6.76 7.50 5.38
CA LEU A 217 6.02 8.65 4.87
C LEU A 217 6.58 9.17 3.53
N LEU A 218 7.38 8.34 2.85
CA LEU A 218 7.95 8.55 1.51
C LEU A 218 8.73 9.86 1.43
N ASP A 219 9.81 9.94 2.19
CA ASP A 219 10.83 10.97 2.01
C ASP A 219 11.50 10.80 0.63
N LEU A 220 11.54 11.87 -0.18
CA LEU A 220 12.10 11.85 -1.55
C LEU A 220 13.59 11.46 -1.57
N GLU A 221 14.27 11.61 -0.43
CA GLU A 221 15.69 11.29 -0.24
C GLU A 221 15.92 9.86 0.26
N SER A 222 14.86 9.09 0.57
CA SER A 222 14.99 7.73 1.09
C SER A 222 15.40 6.75 -0.01
N THR A 223 16.51 6.04 0.23
CA THR A 223 16.95 4.91 -0.62
C THR A 223 16.10 3.65 -0.42
N LYS A 224 15.18 3.65 0.54
CA LYS A 224 14.37 2.48 0.90
C LYS A 224 13.02 2.53 0.20
N ILE A 225 12.80 1.57 -0.69
CA ILE A 225 11.53 1.39 -1.38
C ILE A 225 10.59 0.58 -0.49
N SER A 226 9.36 1.03 -0.40
CA SER A 226 8.30 0.35 0.33
C SER A 226 6.99 0.35 -0.46
N ILE A 227 6.13 -0.63 -0.15
CA ILE A 227 4.79 -0.76 -0.72
C ILE A 227 3.82 -1.20 0.38
N ILE A 228 2.63 -0.62 0.41
CA ILE A 228 1.54 -1.03 1.28
C ILE A 228 0.82 -2.21 0.62
N ASP A 229 0.77 -3.36 1.30
CA ASP A 229 -0.06 -4.49 0.91
C ASP A 229 -1.41 -4.42 1.65
N PRO A 230 -2.52 -4.11 0.96
CA PRO A 230 -3.82 -3.96 1.58
C PRO A 230 -4.49 -5.29 1.95
N ARG A 231 -3.95 -6.44 1.54
CA ARG A 231 -4.45 -7.76 1.96
C ARG A 231 -4.10 -8.03 3.41
N ILE A 232 -2.88 -7.69 3.81
CA ILE A 232 -2.36 -7.87 5.17
C ILE A 232 -2.29 -6.56 5.97
N SER A 233 -2.66 -5.42 5.37
CA SER A 233 -2.65 -4.09 5.99
C SER A 233 -1.29 -3.69 6.57
N ARG A 234 -0.20 -4.05 5.87
CA ARG A 234 1.18 -3.79 6.30
C ARG A 234 2.02 -3.17 5.21
N ILE A 235 3.08 -2.49 5.64
CA ILE A 235 4.11 -2.01 4.74
C ILE A 235 5.15 -3.11 4.51
N LEU A 236 5.45 -3.37 3.24
CA LEU A 236 6.49 -4.28 2.79
C LEU A 236 7.70 -3.46 2.35
N ASN A 237 8.89 -3.93 2.70
CA ASN A 237 10.14 -3.34 2.25
C ASN A 237 11.20 -4.42 2.01
N LEU A 238 12.07 -4.21 1.02
CA LEU A 238 13.27 -5.03 0.82
C LEU A 238 14.51 -4.23 1.21
N TYR A 239 15.40 -4.88 1.96
CA TYR A 239 16.72 -4.34 2.21
C TYR A 239 17.67 -4.81 1.10
N ILE A 240 17.95 -3.94 0.14
CA ILE A 240 19.01 -4.20 -0.83
C ILE A 240 20.31 -3.75 -0.17
N LYS A 241 21.12 -4.69 0.36
CA LYS A 241 22.51 -4.39 0.74
C LYS A 241 23.21 -3.91 -0.53
N SER A 242 23.43 -2.61 -0.67
CA SER A 242 24.38 -2.07 -1.64
C SER A 242 25.74 -2.69 -1.32
N HIS A 243 26.15 -3.68 -2.09
CA HIS A 243 27.54 -4.10 -2.07
C HIS A 243 28.29 -2.97 -2.77
N GLY A 244 28.89 -2.08 -1.98
CA GLY A 244 29.85 -1.11 -2.51
C GLY A 244 30.99 -1.86 -3.21
N PRO A 245 31.63 -1.25 -4.22
CA PRO A 245 32.73 -1.88 -4.92
C PRO A 245 33.88 -2.12 -3.92
N SER A 246 34.24 -3.39 -3.76
CA SER A 246 35.47 -3.83 -3.08
C SER A 246 36.69 -3.55 -3.94
#